data_AF-A0A3D3PQ36-F1
#
_entry.id   AF-A0A3D3PQ36-F1
#
_cell.length_a   1.000
_cell.length_b   1.000
_cell.length_c   1.000
_cell.angle_alpha   90.00
_cell.angle_beta   90.00
_cell.angle_gamma   90.00
#
_symmetry.space_group_name_H-M   'P 1'
#
loop_
_entity.id
_entity.type
_entity.pdbx_description
1 polymer ?
#
loop_
_entity_poly.entity_id
_entity_poly.type
_entity_poly.pdbx_seq_one_letter_code
_entity_poly.pdbx_strand_id
1 'polypeptide(L)' 'VHPHDIGTILDNDGVAIRAGHHCAMPVMQRFGIAGTARASFSLYNTHGEIDALVAGLVKVQEMFQR' A
#
# COMPACT_ATOMS: atom_id res chain seq x y z
N VAL A 1 -0.53 -7.77 -8.91
CA VAL A 1 -0.28 -6.33 -8.66
C VAL A 1 1.09 -6.18 -8.04
N HIS A 2 1.99 -5.40 -8.64
CA HIS A 2 3.29 -5.15 -8.03
C HIS A 2 3.11 -4.14 -6.88
N PRO A 3 3.78 -4.28 -5.73
CA PRO A 3 3.63 -3.35 -4.61
C PRO A 3 3.86 -1.87 -4.98
N HIS A 4 4.76 -1.60 -5.93
CA HIS A 4 5.02 -0.23 -6.41
C HIS A 4 3.84 0.37 -7.18
N ASP A 5 3.08 -0.43 -7.93
CA ASP A 5 1.91 0.06 -8.69
C ASP A 5 0.83 0.58 -7.73
N ILE A 6 0.65 -0.12 -6.60
CA ILE A 6 -0.27 0.29 -5.52
C ILE A 6 0.16 1.65 -4.98
N GLY A 7 1.47 1.84 -4.74
CA GLY A 7 2.01 3.09 -4.25
C GLY A 7 1.76 4.25 -5.21
N THR A 8 2.02 4.06 -6.50
CA THR A 8 1.81 5.11 -7.52
C THR A 8 0.35 5.51 -7.66
N ILE A 9 -0.59 4.54 -7.62
CA ILE A 9 -2.02 4.84 -7.75
C ILE A 9 -2.53 5.59 -6.52
N LEU A 10 -2.17 5.14 -5.31
CA LEU A 10 -2.58 5.79 -4.07
C LEU A 10 -1.98 7.20 -3.93
N ASP A 11 -0.74 7.42 -4.38
CA ASP A 11 -0.09 8.74 -4.38
C ASP A 11 -0.86 9.75 -5.23
N ASN A 12 -1.36 9.35 -6.40
CA ASN A 12 -2.21 10.20 -7.25
C ASN A 12 -3.52 10.62 -6.58
N ASP A 13 -4.03 9.80 -5.67
CA ASP A 13 -5.25 10.09 -4.89
C ASP A 13 -4.93 10.78 -3.54
N GLY A 14 -3.67 11.21 -3.34
CA GLY A 14 -3.22 11.92 -2.14
C GLY A 14 -2.94 11.03 -0.93
N VAL A 15 -2.87 9.72 -1.11
CA VAL A 15 -2.65 8.73 -0.04
C VAL A 15 -1.21 8.22 -0.08
N ALA A 16 -0.39 8.68 0.88
CA ALA A 16 1.01 8.28 0.98
C ALA A 16 1.19 6.91 1.68
N ILE A 17 1.74 5.94 0.96
CA ILE A 17 2.17 4.64 1.51
C ILE A 17 3.61 4.31 1.08
N ARG A 18 4.20 3.27 1.68
CA ARG A 18 5.50 2.74 1.23
C ARG A 18 5.34 1.37 0.60
N ALA A 19 6.03 1.14 -0.51
CA ALA A 19 6.13 -0.16 -1.17
C ALA A 19 7.57 -0.70 -1.16
N GLY A 20 7.72 -2.02 -1.19
CA GLY A 20 9.00 -2.72 -1.38
C GLY A 20 9.36 -3.64 -0.20
N HIS A 21 10.66 -3.83 0.03
CA HIS A 21 11.15 -4.75 1.07
C HIS A 21 11.17 -4.15 2.49
N HIS A 22 11.02 -2.83 2.61
CA HIS A 22 11.06 -2.10 3.89
C HIS A 22 12.34 -2.34 4.73
N CYS A 23 13.48 -2.52 4.06
CA CYS A 23 14.75 -2.93 4.69
C CYS A 23 14.66 -4.27 5.47
N ALA A 24 13.67 -5.11 5.17
CA ALA A 24 13.36 -6.35 5.86
C ALA A 24 13.38 -7.56 4.91
N MET A 25 14.37 -7.63 4.00
CA MET A 25 14.48 -8.70 3.00
C MET A 25 14.43 -10.13 3.58
N PRO A 26 15.02 -10.44 4.76
CA PRO A 26 14.88 -11.78 5.36
C PRO A 26 13.42 -12.14 5.70
N VAL A 27 12.60 -11.16 6.08
CA VAL A 27 11.17 -11.38 6.35
C VAL A 27 10.42 -11.70 5.05
N MET A 28 10.73 -10.96 3.98
CA MET A 28 10.16 -11.20 2.65
C MET A 28 10.48 -12.62 2.15
N GLN A 29 11.73 -13.07 2.33
CA GLN A 29 12.16 -14.43 2.03
C GLN A 29 11.41 -15.49 2.86
N ARG A 30 11.26 -15.27 4.17
CA ARG A 30 10.52 -16.18 5.06
C ARG A 30 9.06 -16.38 4.63
N PHE A 31 8.41 -15.32 4.16
CA PHE A 31 7.02 -15.37 3.70
C PHE A 31 6.87 -15.68 2.20
N GLY A 32 7.98 -15.83 1.47
CA GLY A 32 7.95 -16.15 0.03
C GLY A 32 7.33 -15.06 -0.84
N ILE A 33 7.41 -13.79 -0.41
CA ILE A 33 6.84 -12.64 -1.13
C ILE A 33 7.94 -11.69 -1.61
N ALA A 34 7.73 -11.03 -2.76
CA ALA A 34 8.70 -10.09 -3.33
C ALA A 34 8.74 -8.74 -2.61
N GLY A 35 7.73 -8.41 -1.81
CA GLY A 35 7.62 -7.12 -1.13
C GLY A 35 6.17 -6.84 -0.74
N THR A 36 5.96 -5.78 0.03
CA THR A 36 4.63 -5.39 0.49
C THR A 36 4.35 -3.91 0.23
N ALA A 37 3.08 -3.56 0.15
CA ALA A 37 2.61 -2.20 0.38
C ALA A 37 2.29 -2.05 1.88
N ARG A 38 2.70 -0.94 2.49
CA ARG A 38 2.55 -0.69 3.93
C ARG A 38 2.00 0.71 4.17
N ALA A 39 0.80 0.78 4.72
CA ALA A 39 0.26 1.95 5.40
C ALA A 39 0.59 1.85 6.90
N SER A 40 1.08 2.92 7.50
CA SER A 40 1.45 2.98 8.91
C SER A 40 0.79 4.18 9.56
N PHE A 41 0.02 3.95 10.62
CA PHE A 41 -0.72 4.99 11.33
C PHE A 41 0.07 5.53 12.54
N SER A 42 -0.23 6.76 12.92
CA SER A 42 0.34 7.52 14.04
C SER A 42 -0.77 8.28 14.77
N LEU A 43 -0.42 8.93 15.89
CA LEU A 43 -1.37 9.64 16.76
C LEU A 43 -2.26 10.66 16.03
N TYR A 44 -1.74 11.28 14.97
CA TYR A 44 -2.41 12.35 14.23
C TYR A 44 -3.27 11.85 13.07
N ASN A 45 -3.31 10.54 12.81
CA ASN A 45 -4.17 10.04 11.74
C ASN A 45 -5.65 10.07 12.13
N THR A 46 -6.51 10.21 11.12
CA THR A 46 -7.97 10.29 11.32
C THR A 46 -8.68 9.13 10.64
N HIS A 47 -9.94 8.87 11.04
CA HIS A 47 -10.76 7.87 10.36
C HIS A 47 -11.02 8.22 8.90
N GLY A 48 -11.15 9.52 8.56
CA GLY A 48 -11.32 9.95 7.17
C GLY A 48 -10.12 9.62 6.28
N GLU A 49 -8.90 9.58 6.84
CA GLU A 49 -7.71 9.12 6.09
C GLU A 49 -7.71 7.61 5.88
N ILE A 50 -8.29 6.83 6.81
CA ILE A 50 -8.52 5.39 6.63
C ILE A 50 -9.54 5.18 5.51
N ASP A 51 -10.63 5.94 5.49
CA ASP A 51 -11.65 5.87 4.44
C ASP A 51 -11.06 6.20 3.06
N ALA A 52 -10.21 7.24 2.97
CA ALA A 52 -9.49 7.58 1.75
C ALA A 52 -8.54 6.47 1.28
N LEU A 53 -7.79 5.86 2.21
CA LEU A 53 -6.94 4.70 1.90
C LEU A 53 -7.75 3.52 1.36
N VAL A 54 -8.87 3.19 2.00
CA VAL A 54 -9.73 2.07 1.57
C VAL A 54 -10.32 2.33 0.19
N ALA A 55 -10.84 3.53 -0.06
CA ALA A 55 -11.36 3.91 -1.37
C ALA A 55 -10.29 3.77 -2.47
N GLY A 56 -9.06 4.22 -2.21
CA GLY A 56 -7.95 4.05 -3.13
C GLY A 56 -7.58 2.58 -3.37
N LEU A 57 -7.60 1.73 -2.34
CA LEU A 57 -7.32 0.30 -2.47
C LEU A 57 -8.38 -0.43 -3.31
N VAL A 58 -9.65 -0.06 -3.20
CA VAL A 58 -10.73 -0.61 -4.06
C VAL A 58 -10.46 -0.27 -5.52
N LYS A 59 -10.13 0.99 -5.82
CA LYS A 59 -9.76 1.42 -7.18
C LYS A 59 -8.56 0.66 -7.73
N VAL A 60 -7.53 0.43 -6.92
CA VAL A 60 -6.38 -0.42 -7.30
C VAL A 60 -6.84 -1.82 -7.65
N GLN A 61 -7.71 -2.44 -6.85
CA GLN A 61 -8.23 -3.78 -7.15
C GLN A 61 -9.00 -3.80 -8.47
N GLU A 62 -9.88 -2.84 -8.72
CA GLU A 62 -10.66 -2.75 -9.97
C GLU A 62 -9.77 -2.61 -11.22
N MET A 63 -8.67 -1.86 -11.12
CA MET A 63 -7.73 -1.67 -12.23
C MET A 63 -6.95 -2.95 -12.58
N PHE A 64 -6.69 -3.82 -11.61
CA PHE A 64 -5.85 -5.02 -11.79
C PHE A 64 -6.60 -6.36 -11.72
N GLN A 65 -7.91 -6.36 -11.42
CA GLN A 65 -8.78 -7.54 -11.51
C GLN A 65 -9.37 -7.75 -12.92
N ARG A 66 -8.84 -7.06 -13.93
CA ARG A 66 -9.07 -7.35 -15.36
C ARG A 66 -7.91 -8.13 -15.96
#